data_AF-A0A812P3M8-F1
#
_entry.id   AF-A0A812P3M8-F1
#
_cell.length_a   1.000
_cell.length_b   1.000
_cell.length_c   1.000
_cell.angle_alpha   90.00
_cell.angle_beta   90.00
_cell.angle_gamma   90.00
#
_symmetry.space_group_name_H-M   'P 1'
#
loop_
_entity.id
_entity.type
_entity.pdbx_description
1 polymer ?
#
loop_
_entity_poly.entity_id
_entity_poly.type
_entity_poly.pdbx_seq_one_letter_code
_entity_poly.pdbx_strand_id
1 'polypeptide(L)'
;MVGSWWFESFFASVIVTNSIFIAVQVEIAAVQPGLPPDVNTFVVSSLYSLLFMVELLIRLMAAGPGLYCSQDWAWTLLDTIVVLSSILEFVVEVTFQQAEDSHFGNMRLLRILRIAKITRALRILRLVKFMSALRSLLFCIGKTLRAMAWSAALLTLIIFLLLACNPEEL
;
A
#
# COMPACT_ATOMS: atom_id res chain seq x y z
N MET A 1 11.36 -9.67 18.75
CA MET A 1 9.94 -10.05 18.88
C MET A 1 9.09 -9.59 17.69
N VAL A 2 9.26 -8.38 17.14
CA VAL A 2 8.51 -7.89 15.96
C VAL A 2 9.06 -8.39 14.59
N GLY A 3 10.23 -9.02 14.56
CA GLY A 3 10.84 -9.56 13.31
C GLY A 3 10.84 -11.08 13.19
N SER A 4 10.02 -11.80 13.97
CA SER A 4 9.92 -13.25 13.79
C SER A 4 9.09 -13.56 12.55
N TRP A 5 9.61 -14.39 11.66
CA TRP A 5 8.94 -14.79 10.42
C TRP A 5 7.50 -15.31 10.63
N TRP A 6 7.21 -15.90 11.79
CA TRP A 6 5.87 -16.33 12.20
C TRP A 6 4.90 -15.17 12.44
N PHE A 7 5.33 -14.13 13.16
CA PHE A 7 4.56 -12.90 13.36
C PHE A 7 4.29 -12.19 12.02
N GLU A 8 5.32 -12.13 11.17
CA GLU A 8 5.19 -11.58 9.81
C GLU A 8 4.22 -12.39 8.94
N SER A 9 4.25 -13.72 9.02
CA SER A 9 3.34 -14.56 8.23
C SER A 9 1.90 -14.48 8.75
N PHE A 10 1.71 -14.39 10.06
CA PHE A 10 0.38 -14.28 10.68
C PHE A 10 -0.36 -13.02 10.22
N PHE A 11 0.22 -11.83 10.41
CA PHE A 11 -0.43 -10.59 10.01
C PHE A 11 -0.55 -10.47 8.49
N ALA A 12 0.39 -11.03 7.70
CA ALA A 12 0.24 -11.10 6.25
C ALA A 12 -1.01 -11.91 5.86
N SER A 13 -1.25 -13.06 6.50
CA SER A 13 -2.47 -13.84 6.28
C SER A 13 -3.72 -13.06 6.68
N VAL A 14 -3.71 -12.34 7.81
CA VAL A 14 -4.84 -11.52 8.27
C VAL A 14 -5.19 -10.44 7.25
N ILE A 15 -4.18 -9.74 6.69
CA ILE A 15 -4.39 -8.71 5.66
C ILE A 15 -5.01 -9.31 4.40
N VAL A 16 -4.52 -10.48 3.95
CA VAL A 16 -5.04 -11.16 2.76
C VAL A 16 -6.50 -11.57 2.97
N THR A 17 -6.81 -12.21 4.09
CA THR A 17 -8.18 -12.64 4.39
C THR A 17 -9.13 -11.45 4.56
N ASN A 18 -8.70 -10.37 5.22
CA ASN A 18 -9.47 -9.13 5.29
C ASN A 18 -9.73 -8.52 3.90
N SER A 19 -8.75 -8.57 3.01
CA SER A 19 -8.87 -8.05 1.64
C SER A 19 -9.87 -8.87 0.81
N ILE A 20 -9.83 -10.20 0.92
CA ILE A 20 -10.79 -11.10 0.27
C ILE A 20 -12.20 -10.83 0.82
N PHE A 21 -12.34 -10.70 2.15
CA PHE A 21 -13.63 -10.44 2.78
C PHE A 21 -14.25 -9.13 2.28
N ILE A 22 -13.47 -8.06 2.17
CA ILE A 22 -13.95 -6.78 1.63
C ILE A 22 -14.24 -6.87 0.13
N ALA A 23 -13.46 -7.63 -0.63
CA ALA A 23 -13.75 -7.86 -2.05
C ALA A 23 -15.13 -8.52 -2.23
N VAL A 24 -15.42 -9.55 -1.43
CA VAL A 24 -16.73 -10.22 -1.43
C VAL A 24 -17.85 -9.26 -1.01
N GLN A 25 -17.67 -8.47 0.05
CA GLN A 25 -18.67 -7.48 0.46
C GLN A 25 -18.97 -6.45 -0.64
N VAL A 26 -17.94 -6.00 -1.35
CA VAL A 26 -18.07 -5.03 -2.44
C VAL A 26 -18.82 -5.64 -3.62
N GLU A 27 -18.57 -6.90 -3.93
CA GLU A 27 -19.29 -7.63 -4.97
C GLU A 27 -20.77 -7.80 -4.62
N ILE A 28 -21.07 -8.21 -3.38
CA ILE A 28 -22.45 -8.33 -2.89
C ILE A 28 -23.17 -6.96 -2.96
N ALA A 29 -22.51 -5.89 -2.50
CA ALA A 29 -23.05 -4.54 -2.55
C ALA A 29 -23.23 -4.01 -3.99
N ALA A 30 -22.44 -4.49 -4.95
CA ALA A 30 -22.61 -4.15 -6.36
C ALA A 30 -23.80 -4.88 -7.01
N VAL A 31 -24.09 -6.11 -6.58
CA VAL A 31 -25.21 -6.93 -7.09
C VAL A 31 -26.54 -6.51 -6.46
N GLN A 32 -26.57 -6.17 -5.16
CA GLN A 32 -27.76 -5.70 -4.45
C GLN A 32 -27.49 -4.38 -3.73
N PRO A 33 -27.63 -3.23 -4.42
CA PRO A 33 -27.41 -1.93 -3.81
C PRO A 33 -28.51 -1.64 -2.77
N GLY A 34 -28.12 -1.46 -1.51
CA GLY A 34 -29.02 -1.02 -0.42
C GLY A 34 -29.40 -2.09 0.61
N LEU A 35 -28.90 -3.32 0.49
CA LEU A 35 -29.05 -4.30 1.56
C LEU A 35 -28.09 -3.93 2.71
N PRO A 36 -28.61 -3.66 3.93
CA PRO A 36 -27.74 -3.38 5.07
C PRO A 36 -26.88 -4.62 5.38
N PRO A 37 -25.60 -4.42 5.78
CA PRO A 37 -24.73 -5.53 6.13
C PRO A 37 -25.28 -6.29 7.33
N ASP A 38 -25.30 -7.62 7.25
CA ASP A 38 -25.70 -8.48 8.36
C ASP A 38 -24.83 -8.23 9.59
N VAL A 39 -25.40 -8.38 10.78
CA VAL A 39 -24.69 -8.23 12.07
C VAL A 39 -23.39 -9.04 12.13
N ASN A 40 -23.36 -10.22 11.51
CA ASN A 40 -22.17 -11.07 11.45
C ASN A 40 -21.05 -10.42 10.63
N THR A 41 -21.38 -9.77 9.52
CA THR A 41 -20.40 -9.08 8.68
C THR A 41 -19.82 -7.85 9.36
N PHE A 42 -20.63 -7.15 10.14
CA PHE A 42 -20.18 -6.03 10.98
C PHE A 42 -19.19 -6.49 12.06
N VAL A 43 -19.54 -7.54 12.82
CA VAL A 43 -18.67 -8.08 13.90
C VAL A 43 -17.31 -8.53 13.35
N VAL A 44 -17.32 -9.24 12.21
CA VAL A 44 -16.07 -9.69 11.56
C VAL A 44 -15.23 -8.51 11.09
N SER A 45 -15.87 -7.47 10.51
CA SER A 45 -15.16 -6.25 10.09
C SER A 45 -14.53 -5.52 11.27
N SER A 46 -15.27 -5.36 12.38
CA SER A 46 -14.74 -4.77 13.62
C SER A 46 -13.57 -5.57 14.21
N LEU A 47 -13.62 -6.90 14.16
CA LEU A 47 -12.51 -7.75 14.63
C LEU A 47 -11.24 -7.51 13.81
N TYR A 48 -11.35 -7.47 12.48
CA TYR A 48 -10.22 -7.16 11.62
C TYR A 48 -9.65 -5.76 11.88
N SER A 49 -10.52 -4.75 12.06
CA SER A 49 -10.10 -3.38 12.36
C SER A 49 -9.36 -3.30 13.70
N LEU A 50 -9.84 -4.01 14.73
CA LEU A 50 -9.17 -4.10 16.04
C LEU A 50 -7.79 -4.77 15.93
N LEU A 51 -7.68 -5.88 15.20
CA LEU A 51 -6.39 -6.55 14.96
C LEU A 51 -5.40 -5.63 14.24
N PHE A 52 -5.88 -4.87 13.25
CA PHE A 52 -5.06 -3.90 12.52
C PHE A 52 -4.60 -2.74 13.41
N MET A 53 -5.46 -2.29 14.33
CA MET A 53 -5.14 -1.24 15.29
C MET A 53 -4.03 -1.67 16.24
N VAL A 54 -4.11 -2.89 16.79
CA VAL A 54 -3.07 -3.45 17.66
C VAL A 54 -1.75 -3.57 16.90
N GLU A 55 -1.78 -4.09 15.66
CA GLU A 55 -0.60 -4.18 14.80
C GLU A 55 0.05 -2.81 14.56
N LEU A 56 -0.78 -1.80 14.23
CA LEU A 56 -0.34 -0.43 13.99
C LEU A 56 0.34 0.17 15.21
N LEU A 57 -0.24 -0.04 16.39
CA LEU A 57 0.31 0.45 17.65
C LEU A 57 1.70 -0.15 17.92
N ILE A 58 1.85 -1.46 17.69
CA ILE A 58 3.13 -2.18 17.83
C ILE A 58 4.17 -1.63 16.85
N ARG A 59 3.79 -1.41 15.57
CA ARG A 59 4.69 -0.83 14.56
C ARG A 59 5.10 0.60 14.90
N LEU A 60 4.16 1.42 15.38
CA LEU A 60 4.44 2.81 15.77
C LEU A 60 5.45 2.87 16.92
N MET A 61 5.31 1.98 17.91
CA MET A 61 6.27 1.85 19.01
C MET A 61 7.64 1.34 18.53
N ALA A 62 7.68 0.50 17.49
CA ALA A 62 8.92 -0.05 16.93
C ALA A 62 9.66 0.91 15.99
N ALA A 63 8.96 1.84 15.32
CA ALA A 63 9.54 2.70 14.28
C ALA A 63 10.60 3.68 14.83
N GLY A 64 10.42 4.23 16.03
CA GLY A 64 11.39 5.10 16.71
C GLY A 64 11.73 6.43 15.97
N PRO A 65 12.10 7.51 16.68
CA PRO A 65 12.33 8.83 16.07
C PRO A 65 13.68 9.02 15.34
N GLY A 66 14.56 8.01 15.31
CA GLY A 66 15.99 8.19 14.95
C GLY A 66 16.42 7.93 13.50
N LEU A 67 15.52 7.59 12.58
CA LEU A 67 15.90 7.01 11.27
C LEU A 67 16.09 7.99 10.10
N TYR A 68 15.84 9.29 10.27
CA TYR A 68 15.86 10.26 9.17
C TYR A 68 17.27 10.72 8.74
N CYS A 69 18.33 10.31 9.45
CA CYS A 69 19.70 10.79 9.19
C CYS A 69 20.59 9.80 8.41
N SER A 70 20.05 8.72 7.85
CA SER A 70 20.83 7.69 7.12
C SER A 70 20.64 7.73 5.60
N GLN A 71 21.57 7.11 4.86
CA GLN A 71 21.56 6.97 3.40
C GLN A 71 20.29 6.27 2.85
N ASP A 72 19.52 5.60 3.72
CA ASP A 72 18.26 4.92 3.41
C ASP A 72 17.00 5.73 3.76
N TRP A 73 17.11 7.05 3.87
CA TRP A 73 15.99 7.96 4.23
C TRP A 73 14.71 7.72 3.41
N ALA A 74 14.82 7.31 2.14
CA ALA A 74 13.69 6.99 1.29
C ALA A 74 12.88 5.79 1.81
N TRP A 75 13.56 4.77 2.36
CA TRP A 75 12.90 3.61 2.93
C TRP A 75 12.20 3.95 4.25
N THR A 76 12.83 4.79 5.07
CA THR A 76 12.25 5.34 6.31
C THR A 76 11.03 6.21 6.02
N LEU A 77 11.12 7.12 5.03
CA LEU A 77 10.00 7.96 4.63
C LEU A 77 8.82 7.12 4.15
N LEU A 78 9.08 6.08 3.35
CA LEU A 78 8.04 5.15 2.92
C LEU A 78 7.42 4.40 4.11
N ASP A 79 8.22 4.02 5.12
CA ASP A 79 7.70 3.40 6.34
C ASP A 79 6.78 4.37 7.11
N THR A 80 7.18 5.63 7.25
CA THR A 80 6.36 6.69 7.87
C THR A 80 5.05 6.92 7.12
N ILE A 81 5.10 7.01 5.80
CA ILE A 81 3.90 7.20 4.96
C ILE A 81 2.95 6.02 5.15
N VAL A 82 3.47 4.80 5.22
CA VAL A 82 2.65 3.60 5.43
C VAL A 82 1.95 3.64 6.79
N VAL A 83 2.66 3.98 7.87
CA VAL A 83 2.05 4.12 9.21
C VAL A 83 0.99 5.22 9.20
N LEU A 84 1.29 6.40 8.65
CA LEU A 84 0.35 7.51 8.56
C LEU A 84 -0.89 7.14 7.74
N SER A 85 -0.70 6.42 6.64
CA SER A 85 -1.79 5.96 5.76
C SER A 85 -2.73 4.97 6.44
N SER A 86 -2.22 4.21 7.40
CA SER A 86 -2.97 3.24 8.19
C SER A 86 -3.78 3.91 9.29
N ILE A 87 -3.24 4.96 9.92
CA ILE A 87 -3.98 5.84 10.84
C ILE A 87 -5.11 6.55 10.07
N LEU A 88 -4.82 7.10 8.89
CA LEU A 88 -5.82 7.77 8.07
C LEU A 88 -6.96 6.83 7.67
N GLU A 89 -6.65 5.59 7.31
CA GLU A 89 -7.67 4.59 6.99
C GLU A 89 -8.57 4.28 8.20
N PHE A 90 -8.00 4.15 9.40
CA PHE A 90 -8.79 3.96 10.62
C PHE A 90 -9.70 5.16 10.93
N VAL A 91 -9.16 6.38 10.84
CA VAL A 91 -9.95 7.61 11.08
C VAL A 91 -11.08 7.74 10.07
N VAL A 92 -10.82 7.43 8.80
CA VAL A 92 -11.83 7.34 7.74
C VAL A 92 -12.93 6.36 8.17
N GLU A 93 -12.58 5.11 8.47
CA GLU A 93 -13.56 4.07 8.84
C GLU A 93 -14.47 4.49 10.01
N VAL A 94 -13.90 5.06 11.08
CA VAL A 94 -14.66 5.53 12.25
C VAL A 94 -15.55 6.73 11.92
N THR A 95 -15.04 7.71 11.18
CA THR A 95 -15.80 8.94 10.87
C THR A 95 -16.97 8.64 9.94
N PHE A 96 -16.82 7.68 9.03
CA PHE A 96 -17.88 7.33 8.08
C PHE A 96 -19.03 6.55 8.71
N GLN A 97 -18.79 5.75 9.76
CA GLN A 97 -19.85 5.08 10.50
C GLN A 97 -20.79 6.05 11.24
N GLN A 98 -20.34 7.28 11.53
CA GLN A 98 -21.13 8.29 12.25
C GLN A 98 -21.87 9.29 11.34
N ALA A 99 -21.67 9.24 10.02
CA ALA A 99 -22.05 10.33 9.11
C ALA A 99 -23.24 10.01 8.18
N GLU A 100 -24.26 9.29 8.67
CA GLU A 100 -25.46 8.95 7.86
C GLU A 100 -26.36 10.16 7.51
N ASP A 101 -26.22 11.29 8.19
CA ASP A 101 -27.13 12.43 8.02
C ASP A 101 -26.49 13.60 7.24
N SER A 102 -26.54 13.61 5.89
CA SER A 102 -26.72 14.86 5.11
C SER A 102 -26.72 14.70 3.59
N HIS A 103 -27.72 15.34 2.96
CA HIS A 103 -28.04 15.47 1.53
C HIS A 103 -26.95 16.02 0.56
N PHE A 104 -25.69 16.19 0.98
CA PHE A 104 -24.56 16.58 0.11
C PHE A 104 -23.91 15.38 -0.63
N GLY A 105 -24.70 14.34 -0.90
CA GLY A 105 -24.24 12.98 -1.20
C GLY A 105 -23.35 12.83 -2.44
N ASN A 106 -23.66 13.50 -3.56
CA ASN A 106 -23.02 13.15 -4.84
C ASN A 106 -21.55 13.60 -4.95
N MET A 107 -21.23 14.81 -4.50
CA MET A 107 -19.84 15.32 -4.49
C MET A 107 -18.99 14.58 -3.44
N ARG A 108 -19.63 14.20 -2.32
CA ARG A 108 -19.00 13.42 -1.23
C ARG A 108 -18.76 11.98 -1.67
N LEU A 109 -19.71 11.32 -2.34
CA LEU A 109 -19.58 9.96 -2.89
C LEU A 109 -18.39 9.82 -3.84
N LEU A 110 -18.21 10.75 -4.79
CA LEU A 110 -17.06 10.72 -5.69
C LEU A 110 -15.73 10.85 -4.95
N ARG A 111 -15.69 11.67 -3.90
CA ARG A 111 -14.51 11.84 -3.04
C ARG A 111 -14.25 10.58 -2.21
N ILE A 112 -15.31 9.94 -1.71
CA ILE A 112 -15.26 8.70 -0.94
C ILE A 112 -14.76 7.54 -1.80
N LEU A 113 -15.27 7.39 -3.03
CA LEU A 113 -14.79 6.36 -3.96
C LEU A 113 -13.30 6.53 -4.26
N ARG A 114 -12.80 7.77 -4.35
CA ARG A 114 -11.35 8.03 -4.48
C ARG A 114 -10.58 7.64 -3.23
N ILE A 115 -11.06 7.99 -2.04
CA ILE A 115 -10.41 7.63 -0.77
C ILE A 115 -10.41 6.11 -0.58
N ALA A 116 -11.53 5.44 -0.86
CA ALA A 116 -11.67 3.98 -0.82
C ALA A 116 -10.72 3.26 -1.79
N LYS A 117 -10.47 3.84 -2.97
CA LYS A 117 -9.45 3.32 -3.91
C LYS A 117 -8.03 3.47 -3.35
N ILE A 118 -7.73 4.61 -2.75
CA ILE A 118 -6.41 4.89 -2.16
C ILE A 118 -6.15 3.95 -0.98
N THR A 119 -7.11 3.77 -0.07
CA THR A 119 -6.98 2.86 1.08
C THR A 119 -6.73 1.41 0.65
N ARG A 120 -7.39 0.93 -0.41
CA ARG A 120 -7.09 -0.38 -1.02
C ARG A 120 -5.65 -0.49 -1.54
N ALA A 121 -5.17 0.52 -2.27
CA ALA A 121 -3.80 0.53 -2.79
C ALA A 121 -2.76 0.54 -1.65
N LEU A 122 -3.05 1.26 -0.56
CA LEU A 122 -2.19 1.34 0.61
C LEU A 122 -2.06 -0.01 1.34
N ARG A 123 -3.11 -0.84 1.38
CA ARG A 123 -3.02 -2.20 1.95
C ARG A 123 -2.08 -3.11 1.18
N ILE A 124 -2.09 -3.03 -0.16
CA ILE A 124 -1.15 -3.78 -1.00
C ILE A 124 0.28 -3.32 -0.69
N LEU A 125 0.48 -2.01 -0.55
CA LEU A 125 1.78 -1.44 -0.21
C LEU A 125 2.27 -1.91 1.18
N ARG A 126 1.37 -2.06 2.16
CA ARG A 126 1.70 -2.66 3.47
C ARG A 126 2.18 -4.09 3.34
N LEU A 127 1.50 -4.91 2.55
CA LEU A 127 1.86 -6.33 2.33
C LEU A 127 3.29 -6.46 1.78
N VAL A 128 3.60 -5.65 0.76
CA VAL A 128 4.91 -5.57 0.12
C VAL A 128 6.01 -5.14 1.09
N LYS A 129 5.69 -4.23 2.02
CA LYS A 129 6.65 -3.74 3.02
C LYS A 129 6.82 -4.70 4.19
N PHE A 130 5.79 -5.45 4.54
CA PHE A 130 5.81 -6.36 5.66
C PHE A 130 6.62 -7.61 5.39
N MET A 131 6.61 -8.08 4.14
CA MET A 131 7.56 -9.08 3.71
C MET A 131 8.94 -8.44 3.57
N SER A 132 9.76 -8.53 4.62
CA SER A 132 11.16 -8.09 4.64
C SER A 132 11.93 -8.60 3.41
N ALA A 133 11.62 -9.83 2.96
CA ALA A 133 12.12 -10.42 1.72
C ALA A 133 11.78 -9.61 0.46
N LEU A 134 10.55 -9.07 0.35
CA LEU A 134 10.13 -8.26 -0.81
C LEU A 134 10.83 -6.91 -0.85
N ARG A 135 11.08 -6.29 0.30
CA ARG A 135 11.89 -5.05 0.38
C ARG A 135 13.29 -5.27 -0.19
N SER A 136 13.93 -6.37 0.18
CA SER A 136 15.26 -6.74 -0.33
C SER A 136 15.22 -7.00 -1.84
N LEU A 137 14.19 -7.71 -2.33
CA LEU A 137 14.00 -7.93 -3.77
C LEU A 137 13.80 -6.62 -4.53
N LEU A 138 12.96 -5.70 -4.03
CA LEU A 138 12.75 -4.39 -4.65
C LEU A 138 14.02 -3.54 -4.67
N PHE A 139 14.83 -3.60 -3.60
CA PHE A 139 16.12 -2.94 -3.57
C PHE A 139 17.06 -3.49 -4.65
N CYS A 140 17.14 -4.82 -4.79
CA CYS A 140 17.90 -5.47 -5.86
C CYS A 140 17.38 -5.07 -7.25
N ILE A 141 16.07 -5.09 -7.48
CA ILE A 141 15.46 -4.67 -8.74
C ILE A 141 15.83 -3.22 -9.06
N GLY A 142 15.73 -2.30 -8.10
CA GLY A 142 16.11 -0.91 -8.30
C GLY A 142 17.58 -0.73 -8.67
N LYS A 143 18.48 -1.51 -8.06
CA LYS A 143 19.91 -1.54 -8.41
C LYS A 143 20.13 -2.04 -9.84
N THR A 144 19.47 -3.12 -10.22
CA THR A 144 19.55 -3.71 -11.57
C THR A 144 18.97 -2.77 -12.63
N LEU A 145 17.86 -2.10 -12.37
CA LEU A 145 17.26 -1.12 -13.29
C LEU A 145 18.20 0.08 -13.52
N ARG A 146 18.84 0.58 -12.46
CA ARG A 146 19.84 1.64 -12.60
C ARG A 146 21.01 1.17 -13.47
N ALA A 147 21.53 -0.04 -13.24
CA ALA A 147 22.60 -0.60 -14.05
C ALA A 147 22.18 -0.78 -15.52
N MET A 148 20.96 -1.28 -15.76
CA MET A 148 20.37 -1.44 -17.08
C MET A 148 20.19 -0.10 -17.81
N ALA A 149 19.83 0.96 -17.09
CA ALA A 149 19.74 2.30 -17.65
C ALA A 149 21.10 2.82 -18.12
N TRP A 150 22.17 2.60 -17.35
CA TRP A 150 23.53 2.95 -17.77
C TRP A 150 24.00 2.14 -18.98
N SER A 151 23.73 0.83 -19.02
CA SER A 151 24.06 0.02 -20.19
C SER A 151 23.28 0.43 -21.43
N ALA A 152 22.00 0.77 -21.28
CA ALA A 152 21.17 1.27 -22.37
C ALA A 152 21.70 2.60 -22.91
N ALA A 153 22.05 3.54 -22.03
CA ALA A 153 22.63 4.83 -22.42
C ALA A 153 23.95 4.65 -23.18
N LEU A 154 24.81 3.73 -22.74
CA LEU A 154 26.08 3.42 -23.40
C LEU A 154 25.86 2.82 -24.79
N LEU A 155 24.89 1.90 -24.92
CA LEU A 155 24.51 1.30 -26.19
C LEU A 155 23.96 2.35 -27.16
N THR A 156 23.08 3.25 -26.69
CA THR A 156 22.58 4.38 -27.48
C THR A 156 23.70 5.29 -27.96
N LEU A 157 24.69 5.57 -27.11
CA LEU A 157 25.87 6.38 -27.48
C LEU A 157 26.68 5.70 -28.60
N ILE A 158 26.94 4.39 -28.51
CA ILE A 158 27.69 3.66 -29.55
C ILE A 158 26.94 3.69 -30.89
N ILE A 159 25.63 3.44 -30.90
CA ILE A 159 24.83 3.51 -32.13
C ILE A 159 24.91 4.90 -32.74
N PHE A 160 24.78 5.96 -31.93
CA PHE A 160 24.89 7.34 -32.40
C PHE A 160 26.26 7.62 -33.05
N LEU A 161 27.36 7.16 -32.45
CA LEU A 161 28.70 7.34 -33.02
C LEU A 161 28.89 6.60 -34.34
N LEU A 162 28.39 5.37 -34.47
CA LEU A 162 28.46 4.63 -35.72
C LEU A 162 27.68 5.33 -36.84
N LEU A 163 26.51 5.88 -36.52
CA LEU A 163 25.68 6.60 -37.46
C LEU A 163 26.31 7.94 -37.88
N ALA A 164 26.95 8.64 -36.94
CA ALA A 164 27.66 9.90 -37.22
C ALA A 164 28.99 9.69 -37.98
N CYS A 165 29.68 8.57 -37.74
CA CYS A 165 30.96 8.23 -38.38
C CYS A 165 30.80 7.64 -39.79
N ASN A 166 29.58 7.23 -40.17
CA ASN A 166 29.29 6.70 -41.50
C ASN A 166 28.38 7.65 -42.31
N PRO A 167 28.87 8.86 -42.67
CA PRO A 167 28.07 9.85 -43.39
C PRO A 167 27.87 9.54 -44.89
N GLU A 168 28.49 8.49 -45.43
CA GLU A 168 28.60 8.25 -46.88
C GLU A 168 27.46 7.39 -47.50
N GLU A 169 26.45 7.00 -46.72
CA GLU A 169 25.31 6.16 -47.18
C GLU A 169 23.96 6.92 -47.23
N LEU A 170 23.98 8.25 -47.31
CA LEU A 170 22.78 9.10 -47.49
C LEU A 170 22.97 10.09 -48.64
#